data_AF-A0A4U8UJ78-F1
#
_entry.id   AF-A0A4U8UJ78-F1
#
_cell.length_a   1.000
_cell.length_b   1.000
_cell.length_c   1.000
_cell.angle_alpha   90.00
_cell.angle_beta   90.00
_cell.angle_gamma   90.00
#
_symmetry.space_group_name_H-M   'P 1'
#
loop_
_entity.id
_entity.type
_entity.pdbx_description
1 polymer ?
#
loop_
_entity_poly.entity_id
_entity_poly.type
_entity_poly.pdbx_seq_one_letter_code
_entity_poly.pdbx_strand_id
1 'polypeptide(L)'
;MELTTKLINRNAHQYQAHSGTPSTLAHLRRRHWISHNRVSATLKICLVCQKDQNIPFRSPKMPSLTQEHTSISRAFQHVGVDYCGLFSIPCNSIIVKVS
;
A
#
# COMPACT_ATOMS: atom_id res chain seq x y z
N MET A 1 -28.93 17.27 4.54
CA MET A 1 -29.15 15.99 5.25
C MET A 1 -28.04 14.94 5.06
N GLU A 2 -27.22 15.01 4.00
CA GLU A 2 -26.21 13.98 3.73
C GLU A 2 -24.89 14.14 4.52
N LEU A 3 -24.43 15.38 4.71
CA LEU A 3 -23.18 15.68 5.42
C LEU A 3 -23.20 15.29 6.90
N THR A 4 -24.31 15.56 7.59
CA THR A 4 -24.50 15.19 9.00
C THR A 4 -24.43 13.68 9.21
N THR A 5 -25.03 12.90 8.30
CA THR A 5 -24.99 11.42 8.37
C THR A 5 -23.55 10.90 8.22
N LYS A 6 -22.76 11.48 7.30
CA LYS A 6 -21.35 11.11 7.10
C LYS A 6 -20.51 11.37 8.34
N LEU A 7 -20.71 12.52 8.99
CA LEU A 7 -20.00 12.88 10.23
C LEU A 7 -20.35 11.95 11.39
N ILE A 8 -21.64 11.64 11.56
CA ILE A 8 -22.13 10.70 12.60
C ILE A 8 -21.52 9.30 12.37
N ASN A 9 -21.57 8.79 11.15
CA ASN A 9 -21.00 7.49 10.79
C ASN A 9 -19.50 7.43 11.05
N ARG A 10 -18.77 8.48 10.65
CA ARG A 10 -17.32 8.57 10.85
C ARG A 10 -16.95 8.58 12.33
N ASN A 11 -17.66 9.37 13.13
CA ASN A 11 -17.44 9.43 14.57
C ASN A 11 -17.69 8.07 15.25
N ALA A 12 -18.83 7.42 14.96
CA ALA A 12 -19.14 6.10 15.50
C ALA A 12 -18.11 5.03 15.09
N HIS A 13 -17.65 5.07 13.84
CA HIS A 13 -16.63 4.17 13.33
C HIS A 13 -15.27 4.37 14.01
N GLN A 14 -14.86 5.62 14.26
CA GLN A 14 -13.64 5.92 15.01
C GLN A 14 -13.76 5.53 16.49
N TYR A 15 -14.92 5.81 17.11
CA TYR A 15 -15.21 5.44 18.49
C TYR A 15 -15.15 3.92 18.72
N GLN A 16 -15.58 3.13 17.74
CA GLN A 16 -15.51 1.66 17.78
C GLN A 16 -14.21 1.10 17.22
N ALA A 17 -13.12 1.88 17.24
CA ALA A 17 -11.79 1.46 16.81
C ALA A 17 -11.78 0.81 15.41
N HIS A 18 -12.43 1.47 14.45
CA HIS A 18 -12.49 1.03 13.05
C HIS A 18 -13.21 -0.32 12.83
N SER A 19 -14.14 -0.67 13.71
CA SER A 19 -15.00 -1.84 13.54
C SER A 19 -15.76 -1.84 12.21
N GLY A 20 -16.03 -3.03 11.67
CA GLY A 20 -16.72 -3.23 10.40
C GLY A 20 -18.16 -2.71 10.36
N THR A 21 -18.74 -2.71 9.16
CA THR A 21 -20.09 -2.19 8.88
C THR A 21 -21.21 -2.73 9.78
N PRO A 22 -21.28 -4.05 10.10
CA PRO A 22 -22.35 -4.56 10.97
C PRO A 22 -22.28 -4.02 12.41
N SER A 23 -21.07 -3.95 12.97
CA SER A 23 -20.84 -3.45 14.34
C SER A 23 -21.14 -1.95 14.45
N THR A 24 -20.71 -1.18 13.46
CA THR A 24 -21.00 0.26 13.39
C THR A 24 -22.47 0.56 13.16
N LEU A 25 -23.14 -0.20 12.30
CA LEU A 25 -24.57 -0.07 12.09
C LEU A 25 -25.38 -0.42 13.36
N ALA A 26 -25.00 -1.48 14.08
CA ALA A 26 -25.65 -1.87 15.32
C ALA A 26 -25.50 -0.78 16.39
N HIS A 27 -24.31 -0.17 16.51
CA HIS A 27 -24.08 0.94 17.42
C HIS A 27 -24.95 2.16 17.08
N LEU A 28 -24.98 2.54 15.80
CA LEU A 28 -25.73 3.71 15.32
C LEU A 28 -27.24 3.55 15.49
N ARG A 29 -27.77 2.34 15.26
CA ARG A 29 -29.20 2.03 15.39
C ARG A 29 -29.75 2.19 16.81
N ARG A 30 -28.90 2.28 17.82
CA ARG A 30 -29.33 2.59 19.20
C ARG A 30 -29.84 4.02 19.37
N ARG A 31 -29.44 4.95 18.49
CA ARG A 31 -29.78 6.38 18.61
C ARG A 31 -30.29 7.00 17.30
N HIS A 32 -30.00 6.38 16.15
CA HIS A 32 -30.24 6.96 14.84
C HIS A 32 -30.81 5.92 13.86
N TRP A 33 -31.81 6.30 13.07
CA TRP A 33 -32.38 5.45 12.02
C TRP A 33 -31.60 5.57 10.71
N ILE A 34 -30.43 4.93 10.65
CA ILE A 34 -29.51 5.00 9.50
C ILE A 34 -29.55 3.67 8.71
N SER A 35 -29.53 3.77 7.38
CA SER A 35 -29.50 2.60 6.50
C SER A 35 -28.08 2.04 6.34
N HIS A 36 -27.98 0.71 6.18
CA HIS A 36 -26.72 -0.01 6.01
C HIS A 36 -25.86 0.57 4.88
N ASN A 37 -26.46 0.88 3.73
CA ASN A 37 -25.75 1.37 2.56
C ASN A 37 -25.01 2.69 2.81
N ARG A 38 -25.57 3.57 3.66
CA ARG A 38 -24.93 4.84 4.03
C ARG A 38 -23.73 4.63 4.93
N VAL A 39 -23.80 3.67 5.85
CA VAL A 39 -22.67 3.29 6.70
C VAL A 39 -21.57 2.66 5.84
N SER A 40 -21.91 1.67 5.01
CA SER A 40 -20.95 1.00 4.12
C SER A 40 -20.22 1.98 3.20
N ALA A 41 -20.95 2.93 2.57
CA ALA A 41 -20.33 3.94 1.72
C ALA A 41 -19.33 4.83 2.48
N THR A 42 -19.63 5.16 3.75
CA THR A 42 -18.74 5.99 4.60
C THR A 42 -17.51 5.22 5.05
N LEU A 43 -17.65 3.93 5.37
CA LEU A 43 -16.55 3.09 5.83
C LEU A 43 -15.61 2.70 4.69
N LYS A 44 -16.13 2.49 3.48
CA LYS A 44 -15.33 2.16 2.29
C LYS A 44 -14.28 3.22 1.95
N ILE A 45 -14.52 4.49 2.27
CA ILE A 45 -13.58 5.60 2.04
C ILE A 45 -12.63 5.86 3.22
N CYS A 46 -12.71 5.07 4.29
CA CYS A 46 -11.83 5.23 5.44
C CYS A 46 -10.40 4.78 5.08
N LEU A 47 -9.46 5.72 5.06
CA LEU A 47 -8.06 5.44 4.69
C LEU A 47 -7.36 4.49 5.66
N VAL A 48 -7.73 4.51 6.95
CA VAL A 48 -7.17 3.58 7.95
C VAL A 48 -7.59 2.15 7.62
N CYS A 49 -8.90 1.93 7.41
CA CYS A 49 -9.40 0.61 7.04
C CYS A 49 -8.92 0.16 5.66
N GLN A 50 -8.80 1.06 4.69
CA GLN A 50 -8.20 0.72 3.41
C GLN A 50 -6.74 0.28 3.61
N LYS A 51 -5.95 1.01 4.39
CA LYS A 51 -4.56 0.63 4.64
C LYS A 51 -4.45 -0.76 5.30
N ASP A 52 -5.31 -1.03 6.28
CA ASP A 52 -5.21 -2.23 7.11
C ASP A 52 -5.88 -3.47 6.49
N GLN A 53 -6.96 -3.28 5.71
CA GLN A 53 -7.76 -4.37 5.13
C GLN A 53 -7.56 -4.55 3.62
N ASN A 54 -6.91 -3.60 2.93
CA ASN A 54 -6.69 -3.76 1.50
C ASN A 54 -5.71 -4.89 1.24
N ILE A 55 -6.02 -5.68 0.23
CA ILE A 55 -5.15 -6.75 -0.23
C ILE A 55 -3.95 -6.06 -0.91
N PRO A 56 -2.70 -6.51 -0.65
CA PRO A 56 -1.55 -6.01 -1.39
C PRO A 56 -1.80 -6.15 -2.89
N PHE A 57 -1.21 -5.25 -3.68
CA PHE A 57 -1.25 -5.37 -5.14
C PHE A 57 -0.91 -6.82 -5.51
N ARG A 58 -1.81 -7.47 -6.26
CA ARG A 58 -1.61 -8.87 -6.65
C ARG A 58 -0.25 -8.97 -7.31
N SER A 59 0.64 -9.77 -6.72
CA SER A 59 1.95 -9.99 -7.31
C SER A 59 1.74 -10.40 -8.77
N PRO A 60 2.39 -9.71 -9.73
CA PRO A 60 2.31 -10.14 -11.11
C PRO A 60 2.81 -11.60 -11.19
N LYS A 61 2.30 -12.35 -12.18
CA LYS A 61 2.84 -13.67 -12.46
C LYS A 61 4.35 -13.53 -12.65
N MET A 62 5.14 -14.31 -11.92
CA MET A 62 6.59 -14.26 -12.05
C MET A 62 6.97 -14.42 -13.53
N PRO A 63 7.73 -13.48 -14.12
CA PRO A 63 8.18 -13.64 -15.49
C PRO A 63 9.12 -14.85 -15.56
N SER A 64 9.20 -15.46 -16.75
CA SER A 64 10.24 -16.46 -17.01
C SER A 64 11.62 -15.82 -16.87
N LEU A 65 12.57 -16.56 -16.28
CA LEU A 65 13.97 -16.16 -16.25
C LEU A 65 14.47 -15.93 -17.68
N THR A 66 15.30 -14.91 -17.88
CA THR A 66 15.96 -14.67 -19.16
C THR A 66 16.95 -15.79 -19.48
N GLN A 67 17.21 -16.00 -20.77
CA GLN A 67 18.12 -17.05 -21.23
C GLN A 67 19.55 -16.85 -20.71
N GLU A 68 19.98 -15.59 -20.54
CA GLU A 68 21.27 -15.22 -19.93
C GLU A 68 21.43 -15.78 -18.51
N HIS A 69 20.34 -15.90 -17.74
CA HIS A 69 20.37 -16.44 -16.38
C HIS A 69 20.27 -17.97 -16.33
N THR A 70 19.89 -18.60 -17.44
CA THR A 70 19.54 -20.03 -17.49
C THR A 70 20.50 -20.84 -18.37
N SER A 71 21.30 -20.19 -19.20
CA SER A 71 22.25 -20.84 -20.10
C SER A 71 23.62 -20.99 -19.46
N ILE A 72 24.26 -22.13 -19.71
CA ILE A 72 25.67 -22.35 -19.35
C ILE A 72 26.50 -21.44 -20.25
N SER A 73 27.29 -20.56 -19.63
CA SER A 73 28.14 -19.61 -20.33
C SER A 73 29.60 -19.80 -19.95
N ARG A 74 30.52 -19.38 -20.83
CA ARG A 74 31.95 -19.39 -20.54
C ARG A 74 32.28 -18.28 -19.55
N ALA A 75 33.42 -18.41 -18.86
CA ALA A 75 33.92 -17.34 -18.00
C ALA A 75 33.97 -16.01 -18.77
N PHE A 76 33.45 -14.93 -18.16
CA PHE A 76 33.37 -13.58 -18.74
C PHE A 76 32.47 -13.41 -19.99
N GLN A 77 31.65 -14.41 -20.35
CA GLN A 77 30.74 -14.31 -21.50
C GLN A 77 29.57 -13.34 -21.28
N HIS A 78 29.09 -13.21 -20.04
CA HIS A 78 28.09 -12.23 -19.63
C HIS A 78 28.65 -11.43 -18.44
N VAL A 79 28.70 -10.10 -18.56
CA VAL A 79 29.18 -9.19 -17.52
C VAL A 79 28.11 -8.15 -17.25
N GLY A 80 27.60 -8.11 -16.01
CA GLY A 80 26.71 -7.05 -15.55
C GLY A 80 27.52 -5.81 -15.19
N VAL A 81 27.12 -4.65 -15.71
CA VAL A 81 27.62 -3.35 -15.26
C VAL A 81 26.49 -2.68 -14.51
N ASP A 82 26.66 -2.48 -13.20
CA ASP A 82 25.73 -1.70 -12.39
C ASP A 82 26.35 -0.34 -12.07
N TYR A 83 25.57 0.72 -12.28
CA TYR A 83 25.97 2.06 -11.88
C TYR A 83 25.31 2.34 -10.53
N CYS A 84 26.10 2.28 -9.47
CA CYS A 84 25.68 2.86 -8.20
C CYS A 84 25.37 4.35 -8.42
N GLY A 85 24.29 4.85 -7.80
CA GLY A 85 23.78 6.21 -7.98
C GLY A 85 24.79 7.31 -7.62
N LEU A 86 24.33 8.58 -7.61
CA LEU A 86 25.22 9.72 -7.37
C LEU A 86 25.96 9.60 -6.04
N PHE A 87 27.27 9.43 -6.11
CA PHE A 87 28.14 9.60 -4.96
C PHE A 87 28.33 11.10 -4.71
N SER A 88 27.99 11.56 -3.51
CA SER A 88 28.30 12.93 -3.08
C SER A 88 29.79 13.00 -2.81
N ILE A 89 30.53 13.46 -3.81
CA ILE A 89 31.98 13.61 -3.75
C ILE A 89 32.27 15.06 -3.35
N PRO A 90 32.93 15.32 -2.21
CA PRO A 90 33.33 16.67 -1.86
C PRO A 90 34.28 17.24 -2.93
N CYS A 91 34.11 18.53 -3.25
CA CYS A 91 34.99 19.24 -4.18
C CYS A 91 36.44 19.12 -3.68
N ASN A 92 37.34 18.60 -4.52
CA ASN A 92 38.74 18.21 -4.27
C ASN A 92 39.03 16.76 -3.84
N SER A 93 38.08 15.83 -3.96
CA SER A 93 38.38 14.41 -3.73
C SER A 93 38.95 13.74 -4.98
N ILE A 94 40.07 13.01 -4.85
CA ILE A 94 40.60 12.14 -5.90
C ILE A 94 39.99 10.74 -5.72
N ILE A 95 39.30 10.24 -6.74
CA ILE A 95 38.75 8.87 -6.75
C ILE A 95 39.78 7.94 -7.37
N VAL A 96 40.27 6.99 -6.59
CA VAL A 96 41.14 5.90 -7.07
C VAL A 96 40.32 4.61 -7.08
N LYS A 97 40.20 3.99 -8.26
CA LYS A 97 39.58 2.67 -8.39
C LYS A 97 40.62 1.61 -8.01
N VAL A 98 40.49 1.04 -6.82
CA VAL A 98 41.28 -0.13 -6.41
C VAL A 98 40.66 -1.36 -7.06
N SER A 99 41.46 -2.12 -7.80
CA SER A 99 41.07 -3.37 -8.47
C SER A 99 41.56 -4.57 -7.68
#